data_AF-A0A453I1T2-F1
#
_entry.id   AF-A0A453I1T2-F1
#
_cell.length_a   1.000
_cell.length_b   1.000
_cell.length_c   1.000
_cell.angle_alpha   90.00
_cell.angle_beta   90.00
_cell.angle_gamma   90.00
#
_symmetry.space_group_name_H-M   'P 1'
#
loop_
_entity.id
_entity.type
_entity.pdbx_description
1 polymer ?
#
loop_
_entity_poly.entity_id
_entity_poly.type
_entity_poly.pdbx_seq_one_letter_code
_entity_poly.pdbx_strand_id
1 'polypeptide(L)'
;MHFVNILSSRTPAELNGCQFLVYKSFGDVIGSYSKWLSSSKSNIKPLLLFCASGISKSISSNSCSVALRKLCEDASSFIHEPPILDILFWISEGMGEGNLRIEDEEEIISAITHALCSILDKELRKTSLARLLCSSYSAVEKIIDIDRDELLRQNSSAYAQALNIAVRGLHRMGALFSHLAMSITSGLIDDDTISVLFGIFWPLLEKLTQSSHMENTSLSTAACRSLSSAIHSCGQHFQILLPKILECLSMNFLLYQRHDCFLRTAANMIEEFGHKEEYSVVCVRTIETFSSAASLSNLNSSYTCDQEPDLIEAYANFTSAFIRCCPKVPFYIMLRFFVHYCRTIWIDSTALILMLIA
;
A
#
# COMPACT_ATOMS: atom_id res chain seq x y z
N MET A 1 -16.16 30.74 7.39
CA MET A 1 -16.10 30.91 5.92
C MET A 1 -15.35 32.15 5.46
N HIS A 2 -15.64 33.36 5.94
CA HIS A 2 -14.96 34.59 5.47
C HIS A 2 -13.42 34.52 5.61
N PHE A 3 -12.91 33.99 6.73
CA PHE A 3 -11.47 33.84 6.96
C PHE A 3 -10.82 32.80 6.04
N VAL A 4 -11.51 31.68 5.77
CA VAL A 4 -11.08 30.64 4.81
C VAL A 4 -10.95 31.24 3.41
N ASN A 5 -11.94 32.01 2.96
CA ASN A 5 -11.93 32.66 1.65
C ASN A 5 -10.77 33.66 1.51
N ILE A 6 -10.47 34.43 2.56
CA ILE A 6 -9.34 35.38 2.59
C ILE A 6 -8.00 34.64 2.48
N LEU A 7 -7.85 33.51 3.18
CA LEU A 7 -6.60 32.75 3.17
C LEU A 7 -6.38 31.99 1.87
N SER A 8 -7.45 31.46 1.27
CA SER A 8 -7.37 30.77 -0.03
C SER A 8 -7.12 31.71 -1.20
N SER A 9 -7.30 33.03 -1.05
CA SER A 9 -7.15 34.02 -2.12
C SER A 9 -5.84 34.81 -2.08
N ARG A 10 -4.97 34.62 -1.07
CA ARG A 10 -3.71 35.38 -0.91
C ARG A 10 -2.50 34.59 -1.38
N THR A 11 -1.49 35.29 -1.91
CA THR A 11 -0.23 34.64 -2.33
C THR A 11 0.66 34.31 -1.12
N PRO A 12 1.44 33.22 -1.15
CA PRO A 12 2.29 32.80 -0.03
C PRO A 12 3.32 33.85 0.41
N ALA A 13 3.68 34.79 -0.46
CA ALA A 13 4.68 35.84 -0.20
C ALA A 13 4.12 37.02 0.62
N GLU A 14 2.81 37.20 0.69
CA GLU A 14 2.16 38.34 1.36
C GLU A 14 1.91 38.12 2.87
N LEU A 15 2.20 36.93 3.40
CA LEU A 15 1.80 36.50 4.74
C LEU A 15 3.00 35.92 5.53
N ASN A 16 3.85 36.81 6.05
CA ASN A 16 4.99 36.43 6.90
C ASN A 16 4.55 35.86 8.27
N GLY A 17 5.22 34.78 8.69
CA GLY A 17 5.32 34.30 10.08
C GLY A 17 4.05 33.69 10.70
N CYS A 18 4.04 32.36 10.89
CA CYS A 18 2.98 31.56 11.55
C CYS A 18 1.78 31.12 10.69
N GLN A 19 1.75 31.37 9.38
CA GLN A 19 0.63 30.93 8.51
C GLN A 19 0.41 29.41 8.54
N PHE A 20 1.48 28.62 8.65
CA PHE A 20 1.36 27.15 8.79
C PHE A 20 0.69 26.73 10.11
N LEU A 21 0.82 27.51 11.20
CA LEU A 21 0.08 27.26 12.45
C LEU A 21 -1.40 27.57 12.29
N VAL A 22 -1.73 28.58 11.46
CA VAL A 22 -3.10 28.90 11.10
C VAL A 22 -3.70 27.77 10.27
N TYR A 23 -3.01 27.29 9.22
CA TYR A 23 -3.46 26.13 8.45
C TYR A 23 -3.64 24.89 9.31
N LYS A 24 -2.68 24.60 10.19
CA LYS A 24 -2.77 23.46 11.11
C LYS A 24 -4.02 23.57 12.00
N SER A 25 -4.15 24.67 12.73
CA SER A 25 -5.26 24.86 13.69
C SER A 25 -6.62 24.89 12.99
N PHE A 26 -6.73 25.55 11.84
CA PHE A 26 -7.96 25.56 11.07
C PHE A 26 -8.22 24.22 10.39
N GLY A 27 -7.20 23.46 9.99
CA GLY A 27 -7.35 22.08 9.55
C GLY A 27 -8.02 21.23 10.62
N ASP A 28 -7.53 21.31 11.86
CA ASP A 28 -8.12 20.58 13.00
C ASP A 28 -9.60 20.98 13.25
N VAL A 29 -9.90 22.28 13.15
CA VAL A 29 -11.28 22.78 13.24
C VAL A 29 -12.14 22.27 12.09
N ILE A 30 -11.66 22.35 10.85
CA ILE A 30 -12.41 21.87 9.67
C ILE A 30 -12.69 20.38 9.81
N GLY A 31 -11.70 19.57 10.20
CA GLY A 31 -11.87 18.13 10.42
C GLY A 31 -12.84 17.81 11.55
N SER A 32 -12.86 18.60 12.63
CA SER A 32 -13.76 18.39 13.77
C SER A 32 -15.21 18.78 13.49
N TYR A 33 -15.42 19.81 12.65
CA TYR A 33 -16.73 20.37 12.33
C TYR A 33 -17.19 20.08 10.89
N SER A 34 -16.56 19.11 10.22
CA SER A 34 -16.77 18.78 8.81
C SER A 34 -18.25 18.53 8.48
N LYS A 35 -18.97 17.75 9.29
CA LYS A 35 -20.43 17.51 9.11
C LYS A 35 -21.25 18.79 9.03
N TRP A 36 -20.96 19.75 9.91
CA TRP A 36 -21.67 21.02 9.93
C TRP A 36 -21.24 21.92 8.77
N LEU A 37 -19.95 21.96 8.47
CA LEU A 37 -19.41 22.77 7.36
C LEU A 37 -19.90 22.27 5.99
N SER A 38 -20.02 20.95 5.84
CA SER A 38 -20.48 20.27 4.62
C SER A 38 -21.99 20.31 4.42
N SER A 39 -22.76 20.84 5.39
CA SER A 39 -24.21 21.00 5.25
C SER A 39 -24.59 22.02 4.16
N SER A 40 -23.65 22.88 3.75
CA SER A 40 -23.84 23.83 2.66
C SER A 40 -22.82 23.57 1.55
N LYS A 41 -23.33 23.21 0.37
CA LYS A 41 -22.55 22.99 -0.85
C LYS A 41 -21.59 24.15 -1.18
N SER A 42 -22.00 25.39 -0.91
CA SER A 42 -21.20 26.59 -1.19
C SER A 42 -19.87 26.63 -0.42
N ASN A 43 -19.74 25.85 0.66
CA ASN A 43 -18.54 25.82 1.49
C ASN A 43 -17.47 24.86 0.99
N ILE A 44 -17.85 23.82 0.24
CA ILE A 44 -16.95 22.70 -0.09
C ILE A 44 -15.74 23.18 -0.90
N LYS A 45 -15.97 23.88 -2.02
CA LYS A 45 -14.88 24.36 -2.88
C LYS A 45 -13.86 25.23 -2.11
N PRO A 46 -14.26 26.27 -1.36
CA PRO A 46 -13.32 27.04 -0.55
C PRO A 46 -12.54 26.22 0.49
N LEU A 47 -13.19 25.26 1.14
CA LEU A 47 -12.58 24.41 2.15
C LEU A 47 -11.56 23.43 1.54
N LEU A 48 -11.84 22.88 0.36
CA LEU A 48 -10.89 22.03 -0.37
C LEU A 48 -9.65 22.81 -0.82
N LEU A 49 -9.83 24.02 -1.36
CA LEU A 49 -8.71 24.90 -1.73
C LEU A 49 -7.87 25.31 -0.52
N PHE A 50 -8.52 25.52 0.63
CA PHE A 50 -7.83 25.78 1.88
C PHE A 50 -6.98 24.58 2.32
N CYS A 51 -7.55 23.38 2.29
CA CYS A 51 -6.83 22.15 2.61
C CYS A 51 -5.64 21.94 1.67
N ALA A 52 -5.82 22.13 0.35
CA ALA A 52 -4.76 22.04 -0.63
C ALA A 52 -3.58 22.98 -0.32
N SER A 53 -3.90 24.24 0.04
CA SER A 53 -2.91 25.23 0.43
C SER A 53 -2.15 24.81 1.69
N GLY A 54 -2.84 24.26 2.68
CA GLY A 54 -2.23 23.76 3.92
C GLY A 54 -1.43 22.47 3.75
N ILE A 55 -1.85 21.58 2.84
CA ILE A 55 -1.14 20.35 2.47
C ILE A 55 0.24 20.67 1.90
N SER A 56 0.36 21.72 1.09
CA SER A 56 1.65 22.17 0.55
C SER A 56 2.70 22.59 1.59
N LYS A 57 2.33 22.67 2.88
CA LYS A 57 3.21 23.08 3.99
C LYS A 57 3.41 21.93 4.97
N SER A 58 4.68 21.57 5.23
CA SER A 58 5.05 20.40 6.04
C SER A 58 4.45 20.35 7.45
N ILE A 59 4.26 21.49 8.11
CA ILE A 59 3.75 21.54 9.50
C ILE A 59 2.23 21.35 9.57
N SER A 60 1.49 21.76 8.53
CA SER A 60 0.03 21.65 8.47
C SER A 60 -0.46 20.50 7.60
N SER A 61 0.43 19.78 6.91
CA SER A 61 0.06 18.73 5.97
C SER A 61 -0.87 17.70 6.60
N ASN A 62 -0.50 17.20 7.78
CA ASN A 62 -1.29 16.19 8.48
C ASN A 62 -2.72 16.66 8.80
N SER A 63 -2.85 17.78 9.52
CA SER A 63 -4.16 18.33 9.91
C SER A 63 -5.02 18.63 8.68
N CYS A 64 -4.42 19.14 7.59
CA CYS A 64 -5.14 19.43 6.36
C CYS A 64 -5.49 18.19 5.54
N SER A 65 -4.67 17.13 5.54
CA SER A 65 -5.00 15.83 4.93
C SER A 65 -6.16 15.15 5.68
N VAL A 66 -6.15 15.18 7.01
CA VAL A 66 -7.25 14.65 7.84
C VAL A 66 -8.53 15.46 7.62
N ALA A 67 -8.42 16.80 7.56
CA ALA A 67 -9.55 17.67 7.24
C ALA A 67 -10.12 17.37 5.84
N LEU A 68 -9.27 17.16 4.84
CA LEU A 68 -9.67 16.76 3.50
C LEU A 68 -10.44 15.44 3.53
N ARG A 69 -9.93 14.41 4.23
CA ARG A 69 -10.65 13.14 4.40
C ARG A 69 -12.03 13.33 5.01
N LYS A 70 -12.13 14.11 6.09
CA LYS A 70 -13.41 14.38 6.76
C LYS A 70 -14.40 15.11 5.86
N LEU A 71 -13.92 16.05 5.05
CA LEU A 71 -14.74 16.68 4.02
C LEU A 71 -15.18 15.68 2.94
N CYS A 72 -14.31 14.75 2.53
CA CYS A 72 -14.67 13.71 1.58
C CYS A 72 -15.74 12.76 2.11
N GLU A 73 -15.63 12.35 3.38
CA GLU A 73 -16.61 11.50 4.05
C GLU A 73 -17.97 12.21 4.23
N ASP A 74 -17.96 13.46 4.71
CA ASP A 74 -19.18 14.16 5.12
C ASP A 74 -19.86 14.95 3.98
N ALA A 75 -19.19 15.19 2.85
CA ALA A 75 -19.73 15.92 1.70
C ALA A 75 -20.06 15.03 0.49
N SER A 76 -20.21 13.72 0.70
CA SER A 76 -20.42 12.72 -0.36
C SER A 76 -21.54 13.07 -1.35
N SER A 77 -22.59 13.78 -0.92
CA SER A 77 -23.70 14.20 -1.80
C SER A 77 -23.34 15.21 -2.88
N PHE A 78 -22.26 15.98 -2.72
CA PHE A 78 -21.85 17.05 -3.66
C PHE A 78 -20.45 16.86 -4.21
N ILE A 79 -19.67 15.94 -3.64
CA ILE A 79 -18.24 15.83 -3.95
C ILE A 79 -17.96 15.32 -5.37
N HIS A 80 -18.96 14.72 -6.00
CA HIS A 80 -18.91 14.21 -7.37
C HIS A 80 -19.09 15.27 -8.44
N GLU A 81 -19.37 16.52 -8.06
CA GLU A 81 -19.53 17.58 -9.04
C GLU A 81 -18.21 17.84 -9.76
N PRO A 82 -18.22 18.00 -11.11
CA PRO A 82 -17.00 18.20 -11.90
C PRO A 82 -16.01 19.22 -11.32
N PRO A 83 -16.42 20.45 -10.92
CA PRO A 83 -15.47 21.43 -10.38
C PRO A 83 -14.86 21.04 -9.03
N ILE A 84 -15.48 20.13 -8.28
CA ILE A 84 -14.95 19.61 -7.03
C ILE A 84 -13.98 18.45 -7.32
N LEU A 85 -14.35 17.54 -8.22
CA LEU A 85 -13.49 16.44 -8.66
C LEU A 85 -12.18 16.97 -9.27
N ASP A 86 -12.25 18.04 -10.08
CA ASP A 86 -11.05 18.67 -10.66
C ASP A 86 -10.09 19.18 -9.58
N ILE A 87 -10.60 19.70 -8.46
CA ILE A 87 -9.78 20.14 -7.32
C ILE A 87 -9.15 18.93 -6.63
N LEU A 88 -9.89 17.84 -6.43
CA LEU A 88 -9.36 16.61 -5.84
C LEU A 88 -8.24 16.02 -6.69
N PHE A 89 -8.43 15.94 -8.02
CA PHE A 89 -7.39 15.48 -8.93
C PHE A 89 -6.18 16.41 -8.90
N TRP A 90 -6.39 17.73 -8.93
CA TRP A 90 -5.30 18.70 -8.82
C TRP A 90 -4.50 18.55 -7.52
N ILE A 91 -5.16 18.31 -6.38
CA ILE A 91 -4.48 18.00 -5.11
C ILE A 91 -3.62 16.75 -5.25
N SER A 92 -4.17 15.67 -5.83
CA SER A 92 -3.45 14.40 -5.98
C SER A 92 -2.25 14.48 -6.92
N GLU A 93 -2.40 15.23 -8.02
CA GLU A 93 -1.36 15.44 -9.03
C GLU A 93 -0.21 16.30 -8.48
N GLY A 94 -0.52 17.30 -7.65
CA GLY A 94 0.47 18.18 -7.01
C GLY A 94 1.29 17.55 -5.89
N MET A 95 0.94 16.35 -5.40
CA MET A 95 1.68 15.70 -4.31
C MET A 95 3.14 15.37 -4.65
N GLY A 96 3.45 15.16 -5.95
CA GLY A 96 4.80 14.82 -6.42
C GLY A 96 5.81 15.97 -6.34
N GLU A 97 5.36 17.21 -6.22
CA GLU A 97 6.22 18.41 -6.21
C GLU A 97 6.68 18.81 -4.80
N GLY A 98 6.11 18.19 -3.76
CA GLY A 98 6.34 18.57 -2.36
C GLY A 98 7.05 17.51 -1.50
N ASN A 99 7.67 17.96 -0.41
CA ASN A 99 8.18 17.10 0.67
C ASN A 99 7.06 16.66 1.62
N LEU A 100 5.97 16.10 1.07
CA LEU A 100 4.92 15.48 1.88
C LEU A 100 5.45 14.22 2.57
N ARG A 101 4.87 13.85 3.70
CA ARG A 101 5.14 12.54 4.31
C ARG A 101 4.29 11.48 3.62
N ILE A 102 4.77 10.24 3.58
CA ILE A 102 4.06 9.15 2.90
C ILE A 102 2.69 8.93 3.54
N GLU A 103 2.58 9.03 4.86
CA GLU A 103 1.31 8.86 5.58
C GLU A 103 0.29 9.92 5.19
N ASP A 104 0.74 11.16 4.97
CA ASP A 104 -0.15 12.25 4.54
C ASP A 104 -0.62 12.05 3.09
N GLU A 105 0.19 11.43 2.22
CA GLU A 105 -0.23 11.06 0.86
C GLU A 105 -1.20 9.89 0.86
N GLU A 106 -0.93 8.84 1.65
CA GLU A 106 -1.83 7.69 1.80
C GLU A 106 -3.22 8.14 2.30
N GLU A 107 -3.26 9.10 3.23
CA GLU A 107 -4.49 9.71 3.73
C GLU A 107 -5.23 10.49 2.64
N ILE A 108 -4.54 11.30 1.83
CA ILE A 108 -5.13 12.05 0.71
C ILE A 108 -5.70 11.09 -0.34
N ILE A 109 -4.96 10.05 -0.71
CA ILE A 109 -5.43 9.04 -1.67
C ILE A 109 -6.66 8.35 -1.12
N SER A 110 -6.65 7.91 0.14
CA SER A 110 -7.81 7.27 0.77
C SER A 110 -9.04 8.18 0.78
N ALA A 111 -8.85 9.47 1.06
CA ALA A 111 -9.91 10.48 1.02
C ALA A 111 -10.53 10.65 -0.37
N ILE A 112 -9.69 10.76 -1.41
CA ILE A 112 -10.15 10.92 -2.78
C ILE A 112 -10.78 9.63 -3.27
N THR A 113 -10.20 8.46 -2.98
CA THR A 113 -10.80 7.16 -3.29
C THR A 113 -12.20 7.06 -2.68
N HIS A 114 -12.39 7.43 -1.41
CA HIS A 114 -13.71 7.47 -0.78
C HIS A 114 -14.70 8.31 -1.59
N ALA A 115 -14.30 9.54 -1.93
CA ALA A 115 -15.10 10.47 -2.71
C ALA A 115 -15.37 9.97 -4.14
N LEU A 116 -14.53 9.14 -4.73
CA LEU A 116 -14.78 8.54 -6.04
C LEU A 116 -15.69 7.32 -5.94
N CYS A 117 -15.65 6.58 -4.83
CA CYS A 117 -16.45 5.36 -4.64
C CYS A 117 -17.95 5.65 -4.55
N SER A 118 -18.36 6.83 -4.06
CA SER A 118 -19.78 7.21 -4.05
C SER A 118 -20.33 7.69 -5.41
N ILE A 119 -19.51 7.74 -6.47
CA ILE A 119 -19.98 8.04 -7.84
C ILE A 119 -20.87 6.88 -8.32
N LEU A 120 -22.12 7.20 -8.70
CA LEU A 120 -23.10 6.22 -9.18
C LEU A 120 -22.82 5.73 -10.60
N ASP A 121 -22.25 6.58 -11.46
CA ASP A 121 -21.84 6.21 -12.81
C ASP A 121 -20.59 5.32 -12.75
N LYS A 122 -20.77 4.05 -13.12
CA LYS A 122 -19.72 3.02 -13.04
C LYS A 122 -18.53 3.33 -13.93
N GLU A 123 -18.76 3.84 -15.15
CA GLU A 123 -17.69 4.11 -16.11
C GLU A 123 -16.91 5.37 -15.71
N LEU A 124 -17.61 6.40 -15.25
CA LEU A 124 -16.97 7.59 -14.69
C LEU A 124 -16.16 7.24 -13.44
N ARG A 125 -16.67 6.37 -12.57
CA ARG A 125 -15.96 5.91 -11.37
C ARG A 125 -14.68 5.16 -11.73
N LYS A 126 -14.75 4.19 -12.66
CA LYS A 126 -13.58 3.43 -13.14
C LYS A 126 -12.51 4.37 -13.72
N THR A 127 -12.91 5.24 -14.64
CA THR A 127 -11.99 6.19 -15.29
C THR A 127 -11.39 7.19 -14.29
N SER A 128 -12.17 7.63 -13.30
CA SER A 128 -11.70 8.51 -12.23
C SER A 128 -10.70 7.84 -11.30
N LEU A 129 -10.96 6.60 -10.88
CA LEU A 129 -10.02 5.83 -10.06
C LEU A 129 -8.72 5.51 -10.83
N ALA A 130 -8.83 5.20 -12.12
CA ALA A 130 -7.66 5.03 -12.98
C ALA A 130 -6.85 6.33 -13.11
N ARG A 131 -7.53 7.48 -13.31
CA ARG A 131 -6.89 8.80 -13.37
C ARG A 131 -6.12 9.12 -12.09
N LEU A 132 -6.69 8.82 -10.93
CA LEU A 132 -6.06 9.05 -9.62
C LEU A 132 -4.68 8.37 -9.50
N LEU A 133 -4.51 7.20 -10.11
CA LEU A 133 -3.26 6.44 -10.08
C LEU A 133 -2.33 6.69 -11.28
N CYS A 134 -2.76 7.45 -12.28
CA CYS A 134 -2.02 7.64 -13.53
C CYS A 134 -0.56 8.09 -13.28
N SER A 135 -0.37 9.11 -12.45
CA SER A 135 0.97 9.60 -12.10
C SER A 135 1.82 8.57 -11.34
N SER A 136 1.17 7.73 -10.54
CA SER A 136 1.83 6.65 -9.78
C SER A 136 2.27 5.52 -10.71
N TYR A 137 1.43 5.14 -11.68
CA TYR A 137 1.78 4.15 -12.70
C TYR A 137 2.97 4.64 -13.54
N SER A 138 2.89 5.87 -14.06
CA SER A 138 4.00 6.45 -14.84
C SER A 138 5.30 6.56 -14.06
N ALA A 139 5.26 6.76 -12.74
CA ALA A 139 6.46 6.79 -11.91
C ALA A 139 7.18 5.44 -11.84
N VAL A 140 6.41 4.35 -11.69
CA VAL A 140 6.95 2.99 -11.65
C VAL A 140 7.41 2.55 -13.03
N GLU A 141 6.66 2.86 -14.09
CA GLU A 141 7.05 2.59 -15.48
C GLU A 141 8.40 3.23 -15.82
N LYS A 142 8.63 4.48 -15.42
CA LYS A 142 9.91 5.17 -15.62
C LYS A 142 11.09 4.41 -15.01
N ILE A 143 10.93 3.80 -13.83
CA ILE A 143 11.99 2.99 -13.22
C ILE A 143 12.21 1.68 -14.00
N ILE A 144 11.14 1.03 -14.43
CA ILE A 144 11.25 -0.19 -15.25
C ILE A 144 11.97 0.10 -16.58
N ASP A 145 11.71 1.26 -17.19
CA ASP A 145 12.36 1.66 -18.44
C ASP A 145 13.84 2.02 -18.23
N ILE A 146 14.23 2.55 -17.07
CA ILE A 146 15.64 2.78 -16.71
C ILE A 146 16.44 1.47 -16.70
N ASP A 147 15.82 0.34 -16.36
CA ASP A 147 16.47 -0.98 -16.42
C ASP A 147 16.98 -1.32 -17.83
N ARG A 148 16.36 -0.72 -18.88
CA ARG A 148 16.75 -0.89 -20.28
C ARG A 148 17.85 0.08 -20.73
N ASP A 149 17.99 1.22 -20.05
CA ASP A 149 18.94 2.29 -20.39
C ASP A 149 20.03 2.42 -19.30
N GLU A 150 21.18 1.77 -19.50
CA GLU A 150 22.33 1.77 -18.58
C GLU A 150 22.85 3.18 -18.22
N LEU A 151 22.58 4.18 -19.06
CA LEU A 151 23.03 5.57 -18.92
C LEU A 151 22.43 6.30 -17.70
N LEU A 152 21.20 5.97 -17.29
CA LEU A 152 20.55 6.62 -16.14
C LEU A 152 21.02 6.05 -14.80
N ARG A 153 21.49 4.80 -14.75
CA ARG A 153 22.15 4.24 -13.55
C ARG A 153 23.45 4.97 -13.20
N GLN A 154 24.12 5.56 -14.19
CA GLN A 154 25.36 6.32 -13.97
C GLN A 154 25.10 7.67 -13.28
N ASN A 155 23.89 8.23 -13.41
CA ASN A 155 23.47 9.44 -12.70
C ASN A 155 22.76 9.10 -11.38
N SER A 156 23.56 8.88 -10.32
CA SER A 156 23.11 8.46 -8.99
C SER A 156 21.96 9.32 -8.41
N SER A 157 21.97 10.64 -8.63
CA SER A 157 20.93 11.55 -8.09
C SER A 157 19.60 11.43 -8.81
N ALA A 158 19.61 11.39 -10.16
CA ALA A 158 18.39 11.26 -10.97
C ALA A 158 17.73 9.90 -10.73
N TYR A 159 18.54 8.84 -10.61
CA TYR A 159 18.06 7.51 -10.27
C TYR A 159 17.46 7.44 -8.86
N ALA A 160 18.12 8.02 -7.85
CA ALA A 160 17.59 8.06 -6.49
C ALA A 160 16.25 8.83 -6.41
N GLN A 161 16.12 9.92 -7.16
CA GLN A 161 14.86 10.67 -7.27
C GLN A 161 13.77 9.82 -7.94
N ALA A 162 14.07 9.19 -9.07
CA ALA A 162 13.11 8.32 -9.76
C ALA A 162 12.65 7.15 -8.86
N LEU A 163 13.56 6.54 -8.10
CA LEU A 163 13.25 5.49 -7.14
C LEU A 163 12.31 5.99 -6.06
N ASN A 164 12.59 7.16 -5.47
CA ASN A 164 11.75 7.73 -4.43
C ASN A 164 10.32 8.01 -4.94
N ILE A 165 10.19 8.55 -6.16
CA ILE A 165 8.88 8.80 -6.77
C ILE A 165 8.14 7.47 -7.03
N ALA A 166 8.82 6.43 -7.50
CA ALA A 166 8.23 5.11 -7.71
C ALA A 166 7.77 4.46 -6.40
N VAL A 167 8.58 4.53 -5.34
CA VAL A 167 8.22 4.08 -3.98
C VAL A 167 6.94 4.76 -3.51
N ARG A 168 6.86 6.08 -3.61
CA ARG A 168 5.65 6.85 -3.25
C ARG A 168 4.46 6.46 -4.11
N GLY A 169 4.66 6.25 -5.41
CA GLY A 169 3.64 5.74 -6.32
C GLY A 169 3.04 4.41 -5.86
N LEU A 170 3.89 3.47 -5.44
CA LEU A 170 3.44 2.18 -4.90
C LEU A 170 2.67 2.33 -3.58
N HIS A 171 3.12 3.21 -2.67
CA HIS A 171 2.37 3.52 -1.45
C HIS A 171 0.98 4.08 -1.75
N ARG A 172 0.85 5.00 -2.71
CA ARG A 172 -0.43 5.55 -3.16
C ARG A 172 -1.34 4.46 -3.75
N MET A 173 -0.82 3.57 -4.60
CA MET A 173 -1.58 2.43 -5.12
C MET A 173 -2.06 1.53 -3.98
N GLY A 174 -1.19 1.21 -3.02
CA GLY A 174 -1.52 0.41 -1.85
C GLY A 174 -2.64 1.03 -1.01
N ALA A 175 -2.56 2.34 -0.73
CA ALA A 175 -3.60 3.07 0.01
C ALA A 175 -4.96 3.03 -0.71
N LEU A 176 -4.96 3.19 -2.04
CA LEU A 176 -6.18 3.07 -2.84
C LEU A 176 -6.80 1.69 -2.68
N PHE A 177 -6.03 0.61 -2.88
CA PHE A 177 -6.53 -0.75 -2.72
C PHE A 177 -7.06 -0.98 -1.31
N SER A 178 -6.28 -0.66 -0.27
CA SER A 178 -6.73 -0.77 1.12
C SER A 178 -8.08 -0.08 1.38
N HIS A 179 -8.34 1.07 0.75
CA HIS A 179 -9.64 1.74 0.87
C HIS A 179 -10.76 1.03 0.08
N LEU A 180 -10.45 0.49 -1.10
CA LEU A 180 -11.41 -0.30 -1.88
C LEU A 180 -11.87 -1.54 -1.11
N ALA A 181 -10.97 -2.26 -0.42
CA ALA A 181 -11.33 -3.41 0.41
C ALA A 181 -12.46 -3.08 1.41
N MET A 182 -12.33 -1.98 2.15
CA MET A 182 -13.36 -1.52 3.10
C MET A 182 -14.67 -1.16 2.39
N SER A 183 -14.58 -0.56 1.21
CA SER A 183 -15.74 -0.11 0.44
C SER A 183 -16.54 -1.28 -0.14
N ILE A 184 -15.88 -2.39 -0.51
CA ILE A 184 -16.54 -3.64 -0.92
C ILE A 184 -17.34 -4.21 0.23
N THR A 185 -16.75 -4.28 1.43
CA THR A 185 -17.46 -4.77 2.63
C THR A 185 -18.72 -3.95 2.92
N SER A 186 -18.70 -2.65 2.59
CA SER A 186 -19.86 -1.76 2.70
C SER A 186 -20.85 -1.80 1.52
N GLY A 187 -20.58 -2.59 0.47
CA GLY A 187 -21.44 -2.74 -0.70
C GLY A 187 -21.40 -1.58 -1.70
N LEU A 188 -20.40 -0.69 -1.63
CA LEU A 188 -20.33 0.53 -2.45
C LEU A 188 -19.73 0.30 -3.86
N ILE A 189 -19.00 -0.79 -4.07
CA ILE A 189 -18.21 -1.05 -5.28
C ILE A 189 -18.52 -2.44 -5.83
N ASP A 190 -18.52 -2.58 -7.16
CA ASP A 190 -18.63 -3.87 -7.83
C ASP A 190 -17.27 -4.46 -8.22
N ASP A 191 -17.22 -5.78 -8.28
CA ASP A 191 -16.05 -6.60 -8.62
C ASP A 191 -15.38 -6.23 -9.97
N ASP A 192 -16.16 -5.69 -10.91
CA ASP A 192 -15.68 -5.28 -12.24
C ASP A 192 -14.75 -4.05 -12.18
N THR A 193 -15.05 -3.08 -11.30
CA THR A 193 -14.20 -1.87 -11.14
C THR A 193 -12.81 -2.24 -10.64
N ILE A 194 -12.74 -3.17 -9.70
CA ILE A 194 -11.48 -3.66 -9.11
C ILE A 194 -10.70 -4.47 -10.13
N SER A 195 -11.38 -5.31 -10.89
CA SER A 195 -10.79 -6.11 -11.96
C SER A 195 -10.07 -5.24 -13.00
N VAL A 196 -10.64 -4.07 -13.37
CA VAL A 196 -9.99 -3.12 -14.29
C VAL A 196 -8.71 -2.52 -13.69
N LEU A 197 -8.77 -2.00 -12.47
CA LEU A 197 -7.60 -1.40 -11.80
C LEU A 197 -6.49 -2.44 -11.62
N PHE A 198 -6.89 -3.66 -11.28
CA PHE A 198 -6.00 -4.79 -11.15
C PHE A 198 -5.33 -5.19 -12.48
N GLY A 199 -6.10 -5.21 -13.57
CA GLY A 199 -5.58 -5.49 -14.91
C GLY A 199 -4.48 -4.52 -15.36
N ILE A 200 -4.42 -3.32 -14.77
CA ILE A 200 -3.34 -2.34 -14.98
C ILE A 200 -2.20 -2.57 -13.98
N PHE A 201 -2.53 -2.79 -12.71
CA PHE A 201 -1.56 -2.90 -11.62
C PHE A 201 -0.66 -4.14 -11.71
N TRP A 202 -1.23 -5.33 -11.96
CA TRP A 202 -0.45 -6.57 -11.94
C TRP A 202 0.66 -6.63 -13.00
N PRO A 203 0.40 -6.34 -14.29
CA PRO A 203 1.45 -6.39 -15.31
C PRO A 203 2.61 -5.43 -15.03
N LEU A 204 2.32 -4.29 -14.39
CA LEU A 204 3.34 -3.33 -13.97
C LEU A 204 4.21 -3.91 -12.84
N LEU A 205 3.57 -4.47 -11.81
CA LEU A 205 4.27 -5.08 -10.69
C LEU A 205 5.08 -6.30 -11.11
N GLU A 206 4.53 -7.15 -11.98
CA GLU A 206 5.22 -8.32 -12.53
C GLU A 206 6.53 -7.91 -13.22
N LYS A 207 6.50 -6.89 -14.07
CA LYS A 207 7.71 -6.33 -14.70
C LYS A 207 8.68 -5.75 -13.67
N LEU A 208 8.18 -4.99 -12.68
CA LEU A 208 9.03 -4.41 -11.65
C LEU A 208 9.76 -5.50 -10.85
N THR A 209 9.05 -6.56 -10.47
CA THR A 209 9.61 -7.67 -9.69
C THR A 209 10.63 -8.51 -10.44
N GLN A 210 10.68 -8.40 -11.77
CA GLN A 210 11.70 -9.03 -12.62
C GLN A 210 12.93 -8.13 -12.82
N SER A 211 12.85 -6.85 -12.42
CA SER A 211 13.95 -5.89 -12.59
C SER A 211 14.99 -5.98 -11.47
N SER A 212 16.20 -5.51 -11.77
CA SER A 212 17.28 -5.40 -10.77
C SER A 212 16.99 -4.38 -9.65
N HIS A 213 16.03 -3.48 -9.86
CA HIS A 213 15.68 -2.42 -8.90
C HIS A 213 15.11 -2.96 -7.58
N MET A 214 14.66 -4.22 -7.56
CA MET A 214 14.16 -4.90 -6.36
C MET A 214 15.22 -5.15 -5.29
N GLU A 215 16.52 -4.98 -5.61
CA GLU A 215 17.59 -4.90 -4.63
C GLU A 215 17.39 -3.73 -3.65
N ASN A 216 16.69 -2.68 -4.05
CA ASN A 216 16.36 -1.59 -3.15
C ASN A 216 15.26 -2.03 -2.15
N THR A 217 15.60 -2.05 -0.86
CA THR A 217 14.69 -2.47 0.22
C THR A 217 13.42 -1.62 0.29
N SER A 218 13.51 -0.29 0.07
CA SER A 218 12.34 0.58 0.13
C SER A 218 11.35 0.30 -1.02
N LEU A 219 11.87 0.03 -2.23
CA LEU A 219 11.07 -0.30 -3.40
C LEU A 219 10.41 -1.67 -3.27
N SER A 220 11.18 -2.68 -2.87
CA SER A 220 10.66 -4.03 -2.64
C SER A 220 9.60 -4.07 -1.54
N THR A 221 9.82 -3.33 -0.45
CA THR A 221 8.84 -3.18 0.64
C THR A 221 7.56 -2.50 0.16
N ALA A 222 7.66 -1.40 -0.59
CA ALA A 222 6.49 -0.69 -1.12
C ALA A 222 5.72 -1.52 -2.16
N ALA A 223 6.43 -2.28 -3.00
CA ALA A 223 5.85 -3.22 -3.96
C ALA A 223 5.09 -4.34 -3.24
N CYS A 224 5.71 -4.96 -2.23
CA CYS A 224 5.11 -5.99 -1.39
C CYS A 224 3.89 -5.50 -0.60
N ARG A 225 3.96 -4.28 -0.04
CA ARG A 225 2.85 -3.66 0.69
C ARG A 225 1.68 -3.34 -0.23
N SER A 226 1.92 -2.74 -1.39
CA SER A 226 0.86 -2.43 -2.35
C SER A 226 0.20 -3.70 -2.92
N LEU A 227 1.00 -4.74 -3.17
CA LEU A 227 0.53 -6.07 -3.53
C LEU A 227 -0.36 -6.67 -2.42
N SER A 228 0.10 -6.63 -1.17
CA SER A 228 -0.66 -7.06 0.02
C SER A 228 -2.05 -6.41 0.08
N SER A 229 -2.11 -5.08 -0.08
CA SER A 229 -3.36 -4.33 -0.13
C SER A 229 -4.25 -4.76 -1.30
N ALA A 230 -3.68 -4.99 -2.48
CA ALA A 230 -4.43 -5.41 -3.67
C ALA A 230 -5.09 -6.78 -3.48
N ILE A 231 -4.39 -7.76 -2.91
CA ILE A 231 -4.97 -9.12 -2.69
C ILE A 231 -6.19 -9.06 -1.79
N HIS A 232 -6.06 -8.36 -0.65
CA HIS A 232 -7.12 -8.26 0.34
C HIS A 232 -8.35 -7.55 -0.23
N SER A 233 -8.15 -6.69 -1.23
CA SER A 233 -9.23 -5.99 -1.95
C SER A 233 -9.85 -6.84 -3.06
N CYS A 234 -9.04 -7.60 -3.80
CA CYS A 234 -9.47 -8.31 -5.00
C CYS A 234 -10.03 -9.71 -4.74
N GLY A 235 -9.75 -10.31 -3.56
CA GLY A 235 -10.30 -11.61 -3.15
C GLY A 235 -10.19 -12.69 -4.23
N GLN A 236 -11.32 -13.21 -4.70
CA GLN A 236 -11.38 -14.31 -5.68
C GLN A 236 -10.76 -13.97 -7.05
N HIS A 237 -10.71 -12.70 -7.46
CA HIS A 237 -10.08 -12.31 -8.74
C HIS A 237 -8.57 -12.55 -8.76
N PHE A 238 -7.97 -12.63 -7.57
CA PHE A 238 -6.54 -12.82 -7.39
C PHE A 238 -6.10 -14.29 -7.48
N GLN A 239 -7.07 -15.19 -7.33
CA GLN A 239 -6.87 -16.63 -7.25
C GLN A 239 -6.07 -17.19 -8.44
N ILE A 240 -6.36 -16.74 -9.66
CA ILE A 240 -5.70 -17.24 -10.88
C ILE A 240 -4.22 -16.86 -10.95
N LEU A 241 -3.83 -15.76 -10.30
CA LEU A 241 -2.45 -15.26 -10.33
C LEU A 241 -1.61 -15.70 -9.14
N LEU A 242 -2.21 -16.35 -8.15
CA LEU A 242 -1.52 -16.85 -6.97
C LEU A 242 -0.25 -17.65 -7.30
N PRO A 243 -0.25 -18.60 -8.26
CA PRO A 243 0.97 -19.34 -8.58
C PRO A 243 2.12 -18.45 -9.05
N LYS A 244 1.82 -17.51 -9.96
CA LYS A 244 2.83 -16.58 -10.49
C LYS A 244 3.39 -15.67 -9.41
N ILE A 245 2.54 -15.27 -8.48
CA ILE A 245 2.91 -14.33 -7.43
C ILE A 245 3.79 -15.01 -6.38
N LEU A 246 3.39 -16.19 -5.91
CA LEU A 246 4.22 -16.96 -4.99
C LEU A 246 5.56 -17.35 -5.61
N GLU A 247 5.59 -17.70 -6.91
CA GLU A 247 6.83 -17.93 -7.65
C GLU A 247 7.71 -16.68 -7.71
N CYS A 248 7.11 -15.53 -8.03
CA CYS A 248 7.82 -14.25 -8.07
C CYS A 248 8.42 -13.86 -6.71
N LEU A 249 7.65 -13.97 -5.62
CA LEU A 249 8.10 -13.71 -4.25
C LEU A 249 9.23 -14.66 -3.86
N SER A 250 9.11 -15.94 -4.22
CA SER A 250 10.14 -16.96 -3.97
C SER A 250 11.45 -16.61 -4.68
N MET A 251 11.38 -16.28 -5.96
CA MET A 251 12.55 -15.93 -6.77
C MET A 251 13.23 -14.66 -6.27
N ASN A 252 12.46 -13.62 -5.95
CA ASN A 252 13.00 -12.38 -5.40
C ASN A 252 13.63 -12.58 -4.03
N PHE A 253 13.03 -13.39 -3.16
CA PHE A 253 13.63 -13.69 -1.85
C PHE A 253 14.96 -14.43 -2.01
N LEU A 254 15.08 -15.39 -2.94
CA LEU A 254 16.35 -16.07 -3.20
C LEU A 254 17.47 -15.11 -3.64
N LEU A 255 17.13 -14.06 -4.39
CA LEU A 255 18.06 -13.03 -4.83
C LEU A 255 18.39 -12.03 -3.70
N TYR A 256 17.38 -11.63 -2.92
CA TYR A 256 17.47 -10.57 -1.91
C TYR A 256 17.03 -11.08 -0.53
N GLN A 257 17.80 -12.02 0.01
CA GLN A 257 17.43 -12.87 1.16
C GLN A 257 17.26 -12.16 2.51
N ARG A 258 17.57 -10.86 2.59
CA ARG A 258 17.32 -10.00 3.76
C ARG A 258 16.01 -9.21 3.68
N HIS A 259 15.32 -9.25 2.54
CA HIS A 259 14.06 -8.55 2.37
C HIS A 259 12.93 -9.42 2.91
N ASP A 260 12.59 -9.21 4.17
CA ASP A 260 11.53 -9.93 4.89
C ASP A 260 10.13 -9.63 4.30
N CYS A 261 9.98 -8.53 3.56
CA CYS A 261 8.73 -8.14 2.91
C CYS A 261 8.17 -9.22 1.95
N PHE A 262 9.03 -10.04 1.33
CA PHE A 262 8.60 -11.14 0.47
C PHE A 262 7.93 -12.26 1.27
N LEU A 263 8.47 -12.59 2.45
CA LEU A 263 7.90 -13.57 3.36
C LEU A 263 6.57 -13.08 3.93
N ARG A 264 6.52 -11.81 4.39
CA ARG A 264 5.28 -11.20 4.90
C ARG A 264 4.17 -11.20 3.85
N THR A 265 4.51 -10.85 2.60
CA THR A 265 3.52 -10.85 1.51
C THR A 265 3.06 -12.26 1.17
N ALA A 266 3.97 -13.24 1.14
CA ALA A 266 3.61 -14.63 0.94
C ALA A 266 2.72 -15.16 2.08
N ALA A 267 2.92 -14.71 3.33
CA ALA A 267 2.05 -15.07 4.44
C ALA A 267 0.61 -14.61 4.18
N ASN A 268 0.42 -13.35 3.79
CA ASN A 268 -0.90 -12.82 3.43
C ASN A 268 -1.58 -13.63 2.32
N MET A 269 -0.82 -14.07 1.30
CA MET A 269 -1.36 -14.94 0.23
C MET A 269 -1.85 -16.29 0.74
N ILE A 270 -1.07 -16.90 1.62
CA ILE A 270 -1.37 -18.22 2.19
C ILE A 270 -2.55 -18.12 3.15
N GLU A 271 -2.66 -17.03 3.91
CA GLU A 271 -3.82 -16.78 4.76
C GLU A 271 -5.11 -16.70 3.94
N GLU A 272 -5.09 -15.96 2.83
CA GLU A 272 -6.26 -15.74 1.99
C GLU A 272 -6.63 -16.97 1.15
N PHE A 273 -5.65 -17.73 0.63
CA PHE A 273 -5.92 -18.77 -0.38
C PHE A 273 -5.38 -20.16 -0.06
N GLY A 274 -4.59 -20.32 1.01
CA GLY A 274 -3.92 -21.59 1.33
C GLY A 274 -4.87 -22.76 1.60
N HIS A 275 -6.13 -22.46 1.95
CA HIS A 275 -7.17 -23.46 2.20
C HIS A 275 -7.68 -24.14 0.91
N LYS A 276 -7.33 -23.62 -0.27
CA LYS A 276 -7.76 -24.16 -1.57
C LYS A 276 -6.79 -25.24 -2.04
N GLU A 277 -7.32 -26.46 -2.19
CA GLU A 277 -6.51 -27.65 -2.50
C GLU A 277 -5.72 -27.57 -3.81
N GLU A 278 -6.26 -26.88 -4.81
CA GLU A 278 -5.63 -26.68 -6.12
C GLU A 278 -4.29 -25.93 -6.03
N TYR A 279 -4.03 -25.19 -4.95
CA TYR A 279 -2.77 -24.45 -4.75
C TYR A 279 -1.81 -25.13 -3.78
N SER A 280 -2.18 -26.27 -3.20
CA SER A 280 -1.38 -26.99 -2.20
C SER A 280 0.06 -27.25 -2.67
N VAL A 281 0.24 -27.69 -3.91
CA VAL A 281 1.57 -27.97 -4.51
C VAL A 281 2.42 -26.72 -4.58
N VAL A 282 1.84 -25.58 -4.99
CA VAL A 282 2.55 -24.30 -5.06
C VAL A 282 2.93 -23.84 -3.66
N CYS A 283 2.01 -23.91 -2.69
CA CYS A 283 2.27 -23.53 -1.31
C CYS A 283 3.43 -24.33 -0.72
N VAL A 284 3.45 -25.66 -0.94
CA VAL A 284 4.54 -26.55 -0.50
C VAL A 284 5.87 -26.15 -1.15
N ARG A 285 5.88 -25.91 -2.47
CA ARG A 285 7.09 -25.47 -3.17
C ARG A 285 7.62 -24.13 -2.63
N THR A 286 6.73 -23.19 -2.30
CA THR A 286 7.10 -21.89 -1.74
C THR A 286 7.78 -22.02 -0.39
N ILE A 287 7.20 -22.78 0.55
CA ILE A 287 7.83 -22.99 1.88
C ILE A 287 9.16 -23.74 1.76
N GLU A 288 9.27 -24.74 0.87
CA GLU A 288 10.53 -25.41 0.59
C GLU A 288 11.60 -24.44 0.07
N THR A 289 11.20 -23.55 -0.86
CA THR A 289 12.09 -22.58 -1.46
C THR A 289 12.61 -21.57 -0.43
N PHE A 290 11.72 -20.95 0.36
CA PHE A 290 12.12 -20.03 1.42
C PHE A 290 13.02 -20.71 2.45
N SER A 291 12.63 -21.89 2.95
CA SER A 291 13.39 -22.60 3.97
C SER A 291 14.77 -23.06 3.49
N SER A 292 14.95 -23.25 2.18
CA SER A 292 16.24 -23.59 1.58
C SER A 292 17.17 -22.39 1.37
N ALA A 293 16.67 -21.16 1.54
CA ALA A 293 17.48 -19.95 1.39
C ALA A 293 18.64 -19.92 2.40
N ALA A 294 19.78 -19.41 1.99
CA ALA A 294 20.97 -19.33 2.84
C ALA A 294 20.74 -18.47 4.08
N SER A 295 19.99 -17.36 3.96
CA SER A 295 19.68 -16.48 5.10
C SER A 295 18.93 -17.22 6.20
N LEU A 296 17.96 -18.07 5.85
CA LEU A 296 17.13 -18.81 6.80
C LEU A 296 17.79 -20.10 7.29
N SER A 297 18.45 -20.84 6.40
CA SER A 297 19.15 -22.08 6.77
C SER A 297 20.36 -21.84 7.70
N ASN A 298 20.92 -20.63 7.70
CA ASN A 298 22.01 -20.23 8.60
C ASN A 298 21.52 -19.72 9.97
N LEU A 299 20.21 -19.60 10.21
CA LEU A 299 19.62 -19.27 11.51
C LEU A 299 19.57 -20.50 12.42
N ASN A 300 20.77 -20.96 12.81
CA ASN A 300 20.98 -22.19 13.58
C ASN A 300 21.48 -21.95 15.02
N SER A 301 21.56 -20.69 15.45
CA SER A 301 22.04 -20.31 16.78
C SER A 301 21.26 -19.09 17.30
N SER A 302 21.17 -18.94 18.63
CA SER A 302 20.57 -17.73 19.24
C SER A 302 21.25 -16.46 18.73
N TYR A 303 22.58 -16.47 18.62
CA TYR A 303 23.33 -15.31 18.16
C TYR A 303 22.95 -14.90 16.73
N THR A 304 22.87 -15.84 15.79
CA THR A 304 22.44 -15.52 14.41
C THR A 304 20.98 -15.11 14.33
N CYS A 305 20.16 -15.58 15.27
CA CYS A 305 18.77 -15.14 15.40
C CYS A 305 18.66 -13.68 15.88
N ASP A 306 19.44 -13.31 16.89
CA ASP A 306 19.44 -11.95 17.44
C ASP A 306 19.92 -10.89 16.44
N GLN A 307 20.67 -11.29 15.40
CA GLN A 307 21.15 -10.38 14.35
C GLN A 307 20.10 -10.03 13.29
N GLU A 308 19.08 -10.87 13.09
CA GLU A 308 18.08 -10.71 12.02
C GLU A 308 16.64 -10.93 12.55
N PRO A 309 16.20 -10.18 13.58
CA PRO A 309 14.92 -10.41 14.27
C PRO A 309 13.70 -10.25 13.36
N ASP A 310 13.71 -9.25 12.47
CA ASP A 310 12.59 -8.97 11.55
C ASP A 310 12.39 -10.10 10.53
N LEU A 311 13.51 -10.69 10.06
CA LEU A 311 13.49 -11.81 9.12
C LEU A 311 12.90 -13.07 9.78
N ILE A 312 13.24 -13.30 11.05
CA ILE A 312 12.72 -14.44 11.83
C ILE A 312 11.24 -14.26 12.11
N GLU A 313 10.82 -13.06 12.51
CA GLU A 313 9.42 -12.75 12.73
C GLU A 313 8.62 -12.98 11.44
N ALA A 314 9.10 -12.48 10.31
CA ALA A 314 8.43 -12.67 9.03
C ALA A 314 8.36 -14.15 8.61
N TYR A 315 9.44 -14.92 8.79
CA TYR A 315 9.45 -16.35 8.47
C TYR A 315 8.56 -17.16 9.42
N ALA A 316 8.54 -16.82 10.71
CA ALA A 316 7.65 -17.43 11.69
C ALA A 316 6.18 -17.17 11.37
N ASN A 317 5.83 -15.92 11.04
CA ASN A 317 4.49 -15.55 10.62
C ASN A 317 4.08 -16.30 9.34
N PHE A 318 4.96 -16.39 8.34
CA PHE A 318 4.72 -17.16 7.13
C PHE A 318 4.49 -18.65 7.40
N THR A 319 5.32 -19.26 8.24
CA THR A 319 5.21 -20.68 8.59
C THR A 319 3.93 -20.94 9.39
N SER A 320 3.58 -20.07 10.32
CA SER A 320 2.33 -20.12 11.07
C SER A 320 1.11 -20.04 10.13
N ALA A 321 1.11 -19.11 9.18
CA ALA A 321 0.07 -19.00 8.16
C ALA A 321 -0.07 -20.29 7.34
N PHE A 322 1.06 -20.87 6.91
CA PHE A 322 1.07 -22.14 6.17
C PHE A 322 0.49 -23.30 6.98
N ILE A 323 0.92 -23.47 8.23
CA ILE A 323 0.44 -24.54 9.12
C ILE A 323 -1.07 -24.41 9.32
N ARG A 324 -1.56 -23.19 9.60
CA ARG A 324 -2.97 -22.92 9.88
C ARG A 324 -3.85 -23.09 8.64
N CYS A 325 -3.39 -22.62 7.49
CA CYS A 325 -4.24 -22.49 6.31
C CYS A 325 -4.10 -23.63 5.30
N CYS A 326 -3.07 -24.49 5.39
CA CYS A 326 -2.86 -25.60 4.46
C CYS A 326 -3.05 -26.99 5.13
N PRO A 327 -4.29 -27.38 5.51
CA PRO A 327 -4.57 -28.51 6.39
C PRO A 327 -4.29 -29.91 5.82
N LYS A 328 -4.09 -30.03 4.49
CA LYS A 328 -3.87 -31.32 3.81
C LYS A 328 -2.41 -31.55 3.39
N VAL A 329 -1.49 -30.66 3.76
CA VAL A 329 -0.07 -30.88 3.51
C VAL A 329 0.40 -32.02 4.43
N PRO A 330 1.08 -33.05 3.91
CA PRO A 330 1.44 -34.24 4.69
C PRO A 330 2.12 -33.87 6.00
N PHE A 331 1.65 -34.46 7.10
CA PHE A 331 2.20 -34.31 8.46
C PHE A 331 3.74 -34.42 8.52
N TYR A 332 4.34 -35.19 7.61
CA TYR A 332 5.79 -35.31 7.46
C TYR A 332 6.51 -34.02 7.03
N ILE A 333 5.89 -33.22 6.16
CA ILE A 333 6.42 -31.91 5.72
C ILE A 333 6.32 -30.91 6.88
N MET A 334 5.18 -30.89 7.58
CA MET A 334 4.98 -30.14 8.82
C MET A 334 6.05 -30.48 9.87
N LEU A 335 6.33 -31.77 10.08
CA LEU A 335 7.32 -32.25 11.05
C LEU A 335 8.75 -31.80 10.69
N ARG A 336 9.11 -31.83 9.40
CA ARG A 336 10.45 -31.43 8.93
C ARG A 336 10.69 -29.93 9.10
N PHE A 337 9.68 -29.10 8.84
CA PHE A 337 9.73 -27.66 9.07
C PHE A 337 9.64 -27.30 10.55
N PHE A 338 8.84 -28.04 11.34
CA PHE A 338 8.77 -27.91 12.80
C PHE A 338 10.12 -28.17 13.47
N VAL A 339 10.90 -29.16 13.00
CA VAL A 339 12.26 -29.42 13.51
C VAL A 339 13.23 -28.30 13.15
N HIS A 340 13.06 -27.64 11.99
CA HIS A 340 13.85 -26.46 11.63
C HIS A 340 13.43 -25.24 12.46
N TYR A 341 12.13 -25.02 12.64
CA TYR A 341 11.54 -23.94 13.43
C TYR A 341 11.92 -24.02 14.91
N CYS A 342 11.83 -25.20 15.53
CA CYS A 342 12.26 -25.44 16.92
C CYS A 342 13.78 -25.35 17.11
N ARG A 343 14.58 -25.51 16.05
CA ARG A 343 16.03 -25.24 16.09
C ARG A 343 16.33 -23.74 16.07
N THR A 344 15.48 -22.95 15.44
CA THR A 344 15.67 -21.51 15.24
C THR A 344 15.06 -20.68 16.38
N ILE A 345 13.91 -21.09 16.92
CA ILE A 345 13.24 -20.39 18.03
C ILE A 345 13.09 -21.41 19.17
N TRP A 346 13.79 -21.18 20.28
CA TRP A 346 13.64 -21.95 21.52
C TRP A 346 12.23 -21.73 22.10
N ILE A 347 11.22 -22.41 21.55
CA ILE A 347 9.93 -22.55 22.22
C ILE A 347 10.03 -23.80 23.08
N ASP A 348 9.91 -23.59 24.39
CA ASP A 348 9.80 -24.63 25.40
C ASP A 348 8.73 -25.64 24.94
N SER A 349 9.13 -26.90 24.75
CA SER A 349 8.39 -27.90 23.98
C SER A 349 7.01 -28.27 24.58
N THR A 350 6.70 -27.74 25.76
CA THR A 350 5.50 -27.99 26.56
C THR A 350 4.30 -27.11 26.21
N ALA A 351 4.50 -25.82 25.89
CA ALA A 351 3.42 -24.95 25.41
C ALA A 351 2.98 -25.30 23.98
N LEU A 352 3.89 -25.89 23.22
CA LEU A 352 3.77 -26.25 21.81
C LEU A 352 2.95 -27.53 21.57
N ILE A 353 3.05 -28.50 22.49
CA ILE A 353 2.21 -29.72 22.48
C ILE A 353 0.73 -29.37 22.75
N LEU A 354 0.46 -28.33 23.54
CA LEU A 354 -0.90 -27.86 23.82
C LEU A 354 -1.58 -27.21 22.61
N MET A 355 -0.82 -26.59 21.69
CA MET A 355 -1.37 -26.03 20.44
C MET A 355 -1.61 -27.07 19.34
N LEU A 356 -0.90 -28.20 19.36
CA LEU A 356 -1.09 -29.30 18.39
C LEU A 356 -2.21 -30.28 18.80
N ILE A 357 -2.68 -30.20 20.05
CA ILE A 357 -3.75 -31.05 20.60
C ILE A 357 -5.13 -30.33 20.57
N ALA A 358 -5.16 -29.02 20.34
CA ALA A 358 -6.38 -28.22 20.15
C ALA A 358 -6.66 -28.02 18.65
#